data_AF-A0A7C1KPJ0-F1
#
_entry.id   AF-A0A7C1KPJ0-F1
#
_cell.length_a   1.000
_cell.length_b   1.000
_cell.length_c   1.000
_cell.angle_alpha   90.00
_cell.angle_beta   90.00
_cell.angle_gamma   90.00
#
_symmetry.space_group_name_H-M   'P 1'
#
loop_
_entity.id
_entity.type
_entity.pdbx_description
1 polymer ?
#
loop_
_entity_poly.entity_id
_entity_poly.type
_entity_poly.pdbx_seq_one_letter_code
_entity_poly.pdbx_strand_id
1 'polypeptide(L)' 'MKRKYFHELTKKDYFELAKRGITYKKLAKLHPQPKWCGYPNATEGVMGCWSLTSFMINSENDCKKCDLYYKYETGKSFK' A
#
# COMPACT_ATOMS: atom_id res chain seq x y z
N MET A 1 -5.56 -16.06 -4.87
CA MET A 1 -5.90 -14.86 -4.07
C MET A 1 -6.24 -13.73 -5.03
N LYS A 2 -7.38 -13.04 -4.85
CA LYS A 2 -7.85 -11.92 -5.71
C LYS A 2 -7.38 -10.53 -5.26
N ARG A 3 -6.66 -10.42 -4.14
CA ARG A 3 -6.23 -9.14 -3.55
C ARG A 3 -5.06 -8.59 -4.36
N LYS A 4 -5.25 -7.44 -5.00
CA LYS A 4 -4.29 -6.84 -5.92
C LYS A 4 -3.38 -5.84 -5.22
N TYR A 5 -3.87 -5.09 -4.25
CA TYR A 5 -3.08 -4.04 -3.57
C TYR A 5 -2.81 -4.38 -2.11
N PHE A 6 -1.80 -3.74 -1.53
CA PHE A 6 -1.42 -3.98 -0.13
C PHE A 6 -2.55 -3.69 0.86
N HIS A 7 -3.30 -2.59 0.68
CA HIS A 7 -4.40 -2.19 1.57
C HIS A 7 -5.56 -3.21 1.60
N GLU A 8 -5.60 -4.15 0.66
CA GLU A 8 -6.61 -5.22 0.61
C GLU A 8 -6.16 -6.47 1.40
N LEU A 9 -4.87 -6.56 1.75
CA LEU A 9 -4.34 -7.66 2.56
C LEU A 9 -4.87 -7.56 3.98
N THR A 10 -5.31 -8.69 4.52
CA THR A 10 -5.55 -8.77 5.96
C THR A 10 -4.23 -9.00 6.68
N LYS A 11 -4.19 -8.65 7.97
CA LYS A 11 -3.05 -8.98 8.85
C LYS A 11 -2.72 -10.47 8.78
N LYS A 12 -3.74 -11.34 8.76
CA LYS A 12 -3.56 -12.80 8.65
C LYS A 12 -2.84 -13.19 7.36
N ASP A 13 -3.26 -12.66 6.21
CA ASP A 13 -2.59 -12.96 4.93
C ASP A 13 -1.13 -12.51 4.94
N TYR A 14 -0.87 -11.31 5.47
CA TYR A 14 0.48 -10.78 5.60
C TYR A 14 1.36 -11.65 6.50
N PHE A 15 0.87 -12.07 7.67
CA PHE A 15 1.62 -12.95 8.56
C PHE A 15 1.91 -14.31 7.91
N GLU A 16 0.98 -14.87 7.15
CA GLU A 16 1.22 -16.12 6.42
C GLU A 16 2.27 -15.95 5.31
N LEU A 17 2.30 -14.80 4.62
CA LEU A 17 3.36 -14.48 3.66
C LEU A 17 4.71 -14.26 4.35
N ALA A 18 4.73 -13.57 5.49
CA ALA A 18 5.94 -13.33 6.28
C ALA A 18 6.53 -14.65 6.82
N LYS A 19 5.70 -15.57 7.33
CA LYS A 19 6.12 -16.91 7.76
C LYS A 19 6.76 -17.72 6.62
N ARG A 20 6.34 -17.49 5.37
CA ARG A 20 6.93 -18.09 4.17
C ARG A 20 8.23 -17.41 3.72
N GLY A 21 8.76 -16.45 4.50
CA GLY A 21 9.98 -15.72 4.18
C GLY A 21 9.81 -14.72 3.04
N ILE A 22 8.58 -14.30 2.72
CA ILE A 22 8.37 -13.26 1.69
C ILE A 22 8.84 -11.92 2.24
N THR A 23 9.83 -11.32 1.56
CA THR A 23 10.36 -9.99 1.91
C THR A 23 9.40 -8.89 1.48
N TYR A 24 9.49 -7.71 2.12
CA TYR A 24 8.72 -6.52 1.71
C TYR A 24 8.92 -6.16 0.23
N LYS A 25 10.15 -6.26 -0.30
CA LYS A 25 10.42 -6.00 -1.72
C LYS A 25 9.67 -6.95 -2.65
N LYS A 26 9.56 -8.23 -2.27
CA LYS A 26 8.78 -9.21 -3.04
C LYS A 26 7.28 -8.98 -2.84
N LEU A 27 6.87 -8.63 -1.63
CA LEU A 27 5.49 -8.31 -1.30
C LEU A 27 4.98 -7.09 -2.07
N ALA A 28 5.77 -6.02 -2.20
CA ALA A 28 5.47 -4.83 -2.98
C ALA A 28 5.25 -5.13 -4.47
N LYS A 29 5.92 -6.14 -5.03
CA LYS A 29 5.68 -6.60 -6.41
C LYS A 29 4.38 -7.37 -6.56
N LEU A 30 4.02 -8.18 -5.55
CA LEU A 30 2.81 -9.01 -5.56
C LEU A 30 1.56 -8.19 -5.20
N HIS A 31 1.71 -7.27 -4.26
CA HIS A 31 0.68 -6.42 -3.68
C HIS A 31 1.20 -4.98 -3.63
N PRO A 32 1.25 -4.28 -4.77
CA PRO A 32 1.74 -2.92 -4.85
C PRO A 32 0.86 -1.93 -4.06
N GLN A 33 1.38 -0.72 -3.93
CA GLN A 33 0.62 0.39 -3.39
C GLN A 33 -0.60 0.71 -4.27
N PRO A 34 -1.69 1.22 -3.69
CA PRO A 34 -2.86 1.63 -4.46
C PRO A 34 -2.53 2.81 -5.37
N LYS A 35 -3.28 2.92 -6.46
CA LYS A 35 -3.06 3.94 -7.50
C LYS A 35 -3.05 5.37 -6.95
N TRP A 36 -3.92 5.66 -5.98
CA TRP A 36 -4.09 6.97 -5.32
C TRP A 36 -2.98 7.31 -4.32
N CYS A 37 -2.03 6.40 -4.06
CA CYS A 37 -0.89 6.67 -3.18
C CYS A 37 0.32 7.11 -4.00
N GLY A 38 0.80 8.33 -3.74
CA GLY A 38 2.02 8.89 -4.31
C GLY A 38 3.28 8.71 -3.48
N TYR A 39 3.17 8.05 -2.33
CA TYR A 39 4.33 7.79 -1.47
C TYR A 39 5.31 6.84 -2.19
N PRO A 40 6.59 7.21 -2.38
CA PRO A 40 7.56 6.34 -3.04
C PRO A 40 7.76 5.04 -2.27
N ASN A 41 7.67 3.89 -2.95
CA ASN A 41 7.89 2.57 -2.32
C ASN A 41 7.02 2.33 -1.07
N ALA A 42 5.76 2.77 -1.10
CA ALA A 42 4.89 2.82 0.08
C ALA A 42 4.70 1.45 0.80
N THR A 43 4.96 0.35 0.08
CA THR A 43 4.78 -1.03 0.54
C THR A 43 6.10 -1.75 0.84
N GLU A 44 7.25 -1.07 0.76
CA GLU A 44 8.58 -1.66 1.01
C GLU A 44 8.99 -1.66 2.50
N GLY A 45 8.03 -1.70 3.41
CA GLY A 45 8.27 -1.86 4.85
C GLY A 45 8.78 -0.58 5.51
N VAL A 46 9.93 -0.65 6.19
CA VAL A 46 10.49 0.43 7.02
C VAL A 46 10.75 1.71 6.22
N MET A 47 11.11 1.57 4.95
CA MET A 47 11.38 2.68 4.02
C MET A 47 10.10 3.24 3.35
N GLY A 48 8.95 2.61 3.58
CA GLY A 48 7.68 2.93 2.96
C GLY A 48 6.70 3.69 3.87
N CYS A 49 5.41 3.61 3.54
CA CYS A 49 4.36 4.24 4.31
C CYS A 49 3.99 3.37 5.52
N TRP A 50 4.34 3.84 6.72
CA TRP A 50 4.09 3.12 7.97
C TRP A 50 2.61 2.87 8.21
N SER A 51 1.73 3.81 7.86
CA SER A 51 0.28 3.62 8.00
C SER A 51 -0.24 2.49 7.12
N LEU A 52 0.29 2.34 5.92
CA LEU A 52 -0.10 1.27 5.00
C LEU A 52 0.44 -0.07 5.50
N THR A 53 1.73 -0.16 5.83
CA THR A 53 2.35 -1.43 6.26
C THR A 53 1.92 -1.88 7.66
N SER A 54 1.38 -0.98 8.47
CA SER A 54 0.81 -1.28 9.79
C SER A 54 -0.70 -1.56 9.77
N PHE A 55 -1.30 -1.66 8.57
CA PHE A 55 -2.74 -1.94 8.38
C PHE A 55 -3.66 -0.87 8.98
N MET A 56 -3.22 0.39 9.00
CA MET A 56 -4.06 1.54 9.38
C MET A 56 -4.84 2.10 8.19
N ILE A 57 -4.45 1.72 6.97
CA ILE A 57 -5.07 2.14 5.71
C ILE A 57 -5.79 0.94 5.10
N ASN A 58 -7.12 0.99 5.09
CA ASN A 58 -7.99 -0.05 4.53
C ASN A 58 -8.75 0.44 3.29
N SER A 59 -8.77 1.75 3.06
CA SER A 59 -9.46 2.38 1.94
C SER A 59 -8.79 3.68 1.51
N GLU A 60 -9.19 4.20 0.35
CA GLU A 60 -8.73 5.50 -0.14
C GLU A 60 -9.03 6.65 0.83
N ASN A 61 -10.16 6.58 1.55
CA ASN A 61 -10.56 7.62 2.49
C ASN A 61 -9.54 7.86 3.60
N ASP A 62 -8.81 6.80 4.01
CA ASP A 62 -7.83 6.87 5.10
C ASP A 62 -6.61 7.73 4.70
N CYS A 63 -6.40 7.94 3.40
CA CYS A 63 -5.28 8.73 2.88
C CYS A 63 -5.67 10.11 2.37
N LYS A 64 -6.94 10.52 2.38
CA LYS A 64 -7.37 11.84 1.85
C LYS A 64 -6.72 13.06 2.51
N LYS A 65 -6.20 12.91 3.74
CA LYS A 65 -5.48 13.94 4.49
C LYS A 65 -3.95 13.83 4.37
N CYS A 66 -3.45 12.86 3.60
CA CYS A 66 -2.02 12.69 3.37
C CYS A 66 -1.56 13.62 2.24
N ASP A 67 -0.43 14.30 2.45
CA ASP A 67 0.15 15.21 1.45
C ASP A 67 0.54 14.50 0.14
N LEU A 68 0.74 13.18 0.20
CA LEU A 68 1.13 12.34 -0.93
C LEU A 68 -0.06 11.61 -1.56
N TYR A 69 -1.29 12.01 -1.23
CA TYR A 69 -2.50 11.48 -1.85
C TYR A 69 -2.75 12.13 -3.21
N TYR A 70 -2.85 11.29 -4.24
CA TYR A 70 -3.25 11.74 -5.57
C TYR A 70 -4.76 11.62 -5.73
N LYS A 71 -5.41 12.76 -5.98
CA LYS A 71 -6.75 12.75 -6.57
C LYS A 71 -6.62 12.32 -8.03
N TYR A 72 -7.17 11.16 -8.38
CA TYR A 72 -7.42 10.83 -9.77
C TYR A 72 -8.64 11.63 -10.26
N GLU A 73 -8.48 12.93 -10.43
CA GLU A 73 -9.36 13.66 -11.33
C GLU A 73 -8.83 13.44 -12.74
N THR A 74 -9.72 12.98 -13.62
CA THR A 74 -9.45 12.61 -15.01
C THR A 74 -8.48 13.57 -15.69
N GLY A 75 -7.21 13.17 -15.77
CA GLY A 75 -6.25 13.69 -16.75
C GLY A 75 -5.03 14.45 -16.24
N LYS A 76 -4.93 14.89 -14.98
CA LYS A 76 -3.70 15.58 -14.50
C LYS A 76 -3.40 15.30 -13.02
N SER A 77 -2.23 14.70 -12.79
CA SER A 77 -1.63 14.56 -11.46
C SER A 77 -0.99 15.90 -11.10
N PHE A 78 -1.61 16.66 -10.19
CA PHE A 78 -1.04 17.91 -9.68
C PHE A 78 -0.17 17.60 -8.46
N LYS A 79 1.07 18.11 -8.50
CA LYS A 79 1.99 18.22 -7.37
C LYS A 79 1.57 19.37 -6.46
#